data_AF-A0A3A4BI45-F1
#
_entry.id   AF-A0A3A4BI45-F1
#
_cell.length_a   1.000
_cell.length_b   1.000
_cell.length_c   1.000
_cell.angle_alpha   90.00
_cell.angle_beta   90.00
_cell.angle_gamma   90.00
#
_symmetry.space_group_name_H-M   'P 1'
#
loop_
_entity.id
_entity.type
_entity.pdbx_description
1 polymer ?
#
loop_
_entity_poly.entity_id
_entity_poly.type
_entity_poly.pdbx_seq_one_letter_code
_entity_poly.pdbx_strand_id
1 'polypeptide(L)'
;MTLPAQVVSHVNTGELPLVYAGKVGVQVLRVSPETGAWVVRNRFKPGFELPRHMHTGAVHAYTISGRWRYKEQEAVHVAGSFVFEPAGSFHTLQVPEDNTEETEIIFVLEGAYIEYGEDGAITGVVNGETALRGYHALCDAEGIPRPDVLT
;
A
#
# COMPACT_ATOMS: atom_id res chain seq x y z
N MET A 1 9.00 -40.41 -0.58
CA MET A 1 9.58 -39.44 -1.52
C MET A 1 9.09 -38.08 -1.06
N THR A 2 9.93 -37.30 -0.38
CA THR A 2 9.59 -35.95 0.08
C THR A 2 9.50 -35.04 -1.13
N LEU A 3 8.39 -34.31 -1.28
CA LEU A 3 8.29 -33.27 -2.29
C LEU A 3 9.43 -32.25 -2.06
N PRO A 4 10.08 -31.74 -3.12
CA PRO A 4 11.04 -30.65 -2.96
C PRO A 4 10.35 -29.48 -2.25
N ALA A 5 11.09 -28.81 -1.35
CA ALA A 5 10.60 -27.59 -0.72
C ALA A 5 10.10 -26.64 -1.80
N GLN A 6 8.91 -26.07 -1.60
CA GLN A 6 8.31 -25.15 -2.56
C GLN A 6 9.21 -23.90 -2.65
N VAL A 7 9.93 -23.77 -3.78
CA VAL A 7 10.90 -22.68 -4.01
C VAL A 7 10.21 -21.39 -4.47
N VAL A 8 8.97 -21.48 -4.96
CA VAL A 8 8.20 -20.37 -5.52
C VAL A 8 6.78 -20.40 -4.97
N SER A 9 6.33 -19.27 -4.44
CA SER A 9 4.99 -19.06 -3.91
C SER A 9 4.25 -17.99 -4.72
N HIS A 10 2.93 -18.03 -4.72
CA HIS A 10 2.08 -17.05 -5.39
C HIS A 10 0.90 -16.66 -4.53
N VAL A 11 0.27 -15.53 -4.85
CA VAL A 11 -1.02 -15.14 -4.28
C VAL A 11 -1.89 -14.53 -5.38
N ASN A 12 -3.17 -14.88 -5.41
CA ASN A 12 -4.15 -14.31 -6.33
C ASN A 12 -4.97 -13.24 -5.60
N THR A 13 -4.99 -12.02 -6.10
CA THR A 13 -5.75 -10.93 -5.48
C THR A 13 -7.26 -11.15 -5.52
N GLY A 14 -7.77 -12.02 -6.40
CA GLY A 14 -9.17 -12.46 -6.39
C GLY A 14 -9.52 -13.44 -5.27
N GLU A 15 -8.51 -14.02 -4.61
CA GLU A 15 -8.66 -14.97 -3.50
C GLU A 15 -8.30 -14.34 -2.14
N LEU A 16 -7.74 -13.12 -2.16
CA LEU A 16 -7.50 -12.32 -0.96
C LEU A 16 -8.70 -11.38 -0.70
N PRO A 17 -9.12 -11.19 0.56
CA PRO A 17 -10.18 -10.23 0.87
C PRO A 17 -9.70 -8.80 0.66
N LEU A 18 -10.45 -8.00 -0.12
CA LEU A 18 -10.25 -6.55 -0.14
C LEU A 18 -11.07 -5.94 1.00
N VAL A 19 -10.39 -5.47 2.05
CA VAL A 19 -11.03 -4.85 3.23
C VAL A 19 -10.74 -3.35 3.27
N TYR A 20 -11.69 -2.55 3.77
CA TYR A 20 -11.58 -1.09 3.73
C TYR A 20 -11.35 -0.47 5.11
N ALA A 21 -10.34 0.39 5.20
CA ALA A 21 -10.19 1.38 6.28
C ALA A 21 -10.70 2.74 5.77
N GLY A 22 -11.99 3.01 5.96
CA GLY A 22 -12.62 4.24 5.47
C GLY A 22 -12.60 4.35 3.93
N LYS A 23 -11.75 5.22 3.40
CA LYS A 23 -11.62 5.48 1.94
C LYS A 23 -10.54 4.64 1.24
N VAL A 24 -9.76 3.85 1.97
CA VAL A 24 -8.72 2.98 1.38
C VAL A 24 -9.07 1.51 1.55
N GLY A 25 -9.19 0.80 0.44
CA GLY A 25 -9.19 -0.65 0.36
C GLY A 25 -7.75 -1.18 0.40
N VAL A 26 -7.52 -2.26 1.14
CA VAL A 26 -6.19 -2.81 1.40
C VAL A 26 -6.19 -4.31 1.12
N GLN A 27 -5.15 -4.76 0.41
CA GLN A 27 -4.73 -6.16 0.33
C GLN A 27 -3.20 -6.21 0.50
N VAL A 28 -2.73 -6.80 1.59
CA VAL A 28 -1.29 -7.05 1.77
C VAL A 28 -0.94 -8.35 1.04
N LEU A 29 -0.02 -8.28 0.08
CA LEU A 29 0.33 -9.39 -0.81
C LEU A 29 1.58 -10.13 -0.34
N ARG A 30 2.57 -9.39 0.17
CA ARG A 30 3.83 -9.92 0.67
C ARG A 30 4.39 -9.05 1.79
N VAL A 31 5.01 -9.67 2.80
CA VAL A 31 5.80 -9.01 3.85
C VAL A 31 7.02 -9.86 4.18
N SER A 32 8.22 -9.35 3.98
CA SER A 32 9.46 -10.03 4.43
C SER A 32 10.11 -9.22 5.55
N PRO A 33 10.04 -9.69 6.81
CA PRO A 33 10.70 -9.04 7.95
C PRO A 33 12.23 -8.96 7.78
N GLU A 34 12.84 -9.93 7.10
CA GLU A 34 14.29 -10.04 6.95
C GLU A 34 14.86 -8.94 6.04
N THR A 35 14.10 -8.57 5.01
CA THR A 35 14.50 -7.55 4.03
C THR A 35 13.82 -6.20 4.26
N GLY A 36 12.75 -6.18 5.06
CA GLY A 36 11.86 -5.02 5.19
C GLY A 36 11.03 -4.76 3.93
N ALA A 37 11.03 -5.66 2.93
CA ALA A 37 10.27 -5.49 1.71
C ALA A 37 8.83 -5.94 1.88
N TRP A 38 7.89 -5.18 1.34
CA TRP A 38 6.47 -5.50 1.40
C TRP A 38 5.72 -4.99 0.18
N VAL A 39 4.63 -5.67 -0.15
CA VAL A 39 3.81 -5.40 -1.33
C VAL A 39 2.37 -5.28 -0.91
N VAL A 40 1.73 -4.20 -1.32
CA VAL A 40 0.32 -3.93 -1.05
C VAL A 40 -0.38 -3.54 -2.34
N ARG A 41 -1.60 -4.03 -2.49
CA ARG A 41 -2.56 -3.50 -3.47
C ARG A 41 -3.56 -2.63 -2.72
N ASN A 42 -3.76 -1.42 -3.21
CA ASN A 42 -4.73 -0.49 -2.66
C ASN A 42 -5.78 -0.08 -3.69
N ARG A 43 -7.00 0.17 -3.19
CA ARG A 43 -8.08 0.81 -3.93
C ARG A 43 -8.54 2.03 -3.17
N PHE A 44 -8.30 3.21 -3.72
CA PHE A 44 -8.60 4.47 -3.07
C PHE A 44 -9.88 5.08 -3.64
N LYS A 45 -10.80 5.45 -2.76
CA LYS A 45 -12.00 6.21 -3.13
C LYS A 45 -11.64 7.67 -3.47
N PRO A 46 -12.43 8.34 -4.34
CA PRO A 46 -12.24 9.76 -4.62
C PRO A 46 -12.13 10.63 -3.37
N GLY A 47 -11.22 11.60 -3.42
CA GLY A 47 -10.92 12.52 -2.31
C GLY A 47 -10.25 11.82 -1.12
N PHE A 48 -9.51 10.73 -1.34
CA PHE A 48 -8.57 10.19 -0.35
C PHE A 48 -7.29 11.02 -0.37
N GLU A 49 -6.77 11.34 0.80
CA GLU A 49 -5.47 11.98 0.98
C GLU A 49 -4.76 11.27 2.13
N LEU A 50 -3.53 10.82 1.90
CA LEU A 50 -2.68 10.24 2.94
C LEU A 50 -1.90 11.38 3.60
N PRO A 51 -1.75 11.42 4.94
CA PRO A 51 -0.91 12.42 5.60
C PRO A 51 0.47 12.52 4.96
N ARG A 52 1.07 13.70 5.02
CA ARG A 52 2.44 13.92 4.51
C ARG A 52 3.38 12.90 5.16
N HIS A 53 4.13 12.17 4.36
CA HIS A 53 4.97 11.08 4.87
C HIS A 53 6.30 10.98 4.15
N MET A 54 7.28 10.41 4.85
CA MET A 54 8.62 10.12 4.35
C MET A 54 8.83 8.61 4.25
N HIS A 55 9.39 8.13 3.14
CA HIS A 55 9.78 6.74 2.98
C HIS A 55 11.22 6.50 3.46
N THR A 56 11.42 5.49 4.32
CA THR A 56 12.76 5.12 4.78
C THR A 56 13.54 4.27 3.77
N GLY A 57 12.83 3.67 2.81
CA GLY A 57 13.37 2.88 1.70
C GLY A 57 12.72 3.28 0.38
N ALA A 58 13.04 2.57 -0.70
CA ALA A 58 12.48 2.86 -2.02
C ALA A 58 11.03 2.39 -2.13
N VAL A 59 10.26 3.06 -3.00
CA VAL A 59 8.92 2.63 -3.42
C VAL A 59 8.85 2.56 -4.94
N HIS A 60 8.21 1.51 -5.42
CA HIS A 60 7.82 1.36 -6.81
C HIS A 60 6.30 1.21 -6.85
N ALA A 61 5.62 2.04 -7.64
CA ALA A 61 4.18 1.97 -7.81
C ALA A 61 3.81 1.70 -9.26
N TYR A 62 2.78 0.88 -9.46
CA TYR A 62 2.15 0.70 -10.76
C TYR A 62 0.64 0.97 -10.66
N THR A 63 0.17 1.92 -11.46
CA THR A 63 -1.24 2.35 -11.46
C THR A 63 -2.05 1.47 -12.40
N ILE A 64 -3.06 0.79 -11.87
CA ILE A 64 -3.93 -0.12 -12.61
C ILE A 64 -5.12 0.64 -13.21
N SER A 65 -5.78 1.49 -12.41
CA SER A 65 -6.95 2.28 -12.82
C SER A 65 -7.05 3.60 -12.07
N GLY A 66 -7.94 4.49 -12.52
CA GLY A 66 -8.16 5.80 -11.91
C GLY A 66 -6.98 6.77 -12.06
N ARG A 67 -6.91 7.74 -11.16
CA ARG A 67 -5.82 8.75 -11.13
C ARG A 67 -5.47 9.21 -9.73
N TRP A 68 -4.24 9.63 -9.55
CA TRP A 68 -3.69 10.15 -8.30
C TRP A 68 -2.48 11.04 -8.57
N ARG A 69 -1.98 11.72 -7.53
CA ARG A 69 -0.79 12.57 -7.63
C ARG A 69 -0.12 12.75 -6.28
N TYR A 70 1.08 13.31 -6.31
CA TYR A 70 1.69 13.99 -5.17
C TYR A 70 1.33 15.47 -5.18
N LYS A 71 0.88 16.04 -4.05
CA LYS A 71 0.49 17.46 -3.97
C LYS A 71 1.64 18.42 -4.29
N GLU A 72 2.87 17.93 -4.12
CA GLU A 72 4.11 18.66 -4.33
C GLU A 72 4.53 18.69 -5.81
N GLN A 73 3.84 17.96 -6.68
CA GLN A 73 4.20 17.79 -8.08
C GLN A 73 3.00 18.11 -8.99
N GLU A 74 3.30 18.53 -10.23
CA GLU A 74 2.27 18.78 -11.24
C GLU A 74 1.80 17.49 -11.92
N ALA A 75 2.63 16.43 -11.89
CA ALA A 75 2.34 15.17 -12.56
C ALA A 75 1.11 14.48 -11.97
N VAL A 76 0.25 13.96 -12.85
CA VAL A 76 -0.88 13.11 -12.49
C VAL A 76 -0.58 11.71 -13.01
N HIS A 77 -0.66 10.73 -12.12
CA HIS A 77 -0.45 9.32 -12.41
C HIS A 77 -1.79 8.68 -12.74
N VAL A 78 -1.86 7.99 -13.89
CA VAL A 78 -3.06 7.32 -14.43
C VAL A 78 -2.75 5.87 -14.76
N ALA A 79 -3.74 5.07 -15.16
CA ALA A 79 -3.56 3.69 -15.60
C ALA A 79 -2.33 3.52 -16.52
N GLY A 80 -1.46 2.57 -16.20
CA GLY A 80 -0.20 2.32 -16.91
C GLY A 80 1.01 3.14 -16.43
N SER A 81 0.82 4.09 -15.50
CA SER A 81 1.93 4.84 -14.92
C SER A 81 2.74 3.98 -13.97
N PHE A 82 4.06 3.97 -14.19
CA PHE A 82 5.05 3.50 -13.23
C PHE A 82 5.67 4.69 -12.51
N VAL A 83 5.75 4.61 -11.19
CA VAL A 83 6.30 5.66 -10.33
C VAL A 83 7.42 5.06 -9.49
N PHE A 84 8.53 5.77 -9.38
CA PHE A 84 9.64 5.43 -8.51
C PHE A 84 9.87 6.56 -7.51
N GLU A 85 9.93 6.20 -6.24
CA GLU A 85 10.28 7.09 -5.15
C GLU A 85 11.56 6.60 -4.48
N PRO A 86 12.63 7.41 -4.45
CA PRO A 86 13.83 7.05 -3.71
C PRO A 86 13.59 7.12 -2.20
N ALA A 87 14.42 6.42 -1.42
CA ALA A 87 14.47 6.57 0.03
C ALA A 87 14.69 8.04 0.42
N GLY A 88 13.99 8.49 1.46
CA GLY A 88 13.98 9.89 1.90
C GLY A 88 13.04 10.80 1.11
N SER A 89 12.32 10.27 0.10
CA SER A 89 11.22 10.99 -0.54
C SER A 89 10.17 11.39 0.51
N PHE A 90 9.64 12.62 0.38
CA PHE A 90 8.71 13.22 1.33
C PHE A 90 7.56 13.89 0.58
N HIS A 91 6.34 13.36 0.70
CA HIS A 91 5.23 13.76 -0.15
C HIS A 91 3.86 13.47 0.46
N THR A 92 2.82 14.01 -0.18
CA THR A 92 1.42 13.80 0.16
C THR A 92 0.69 13.18 -1.02
N LEU A 93 0.31 11.90 -0.89
CA LEU A 93 -0.49 11.19 -1.88
C LEU A 93 -1.93 11.70 -1.83
N GLN A 94 -2.46 12.10 -3.00
CA GLN A 94 -3.82 12.59 -3.14
C GLN A 94 -4.52 11.90 -4.32
N VAL A 95 -5.72 11.41 -4.06
CA VAL A 95 -6.68 10.95 -5.07
C VAL A 95 -7.70 12.07 -5.29
N PRO A 96 -7.78 12.67 -6.48
CA PRO A 96 -8.69 13.78 -6.75
C PRO A 96 -10.15 13.44 -6.40
N GLU A 97 -10.88 14.44 -5.89
CA GLU A 97 -12.29 14.27 -5.49
C GLU A 97 -13.21 14.07 -6.70
N ASP A 98 -12.85 14.63 -7.84
CA ASP A 98 -13.57 14.52 -9.11
C ASP A 98 -13.18 13.24 -9.90
N ASN A 99 -12.57 12.23 -9.26
CA ASN A 99 -12.46 10.89 -9.84
C ASN A 99 -13.84 10.24 -9.96
N THR A 100 -14.17 9.70 -11.14
CA THR A 100 -15.42 8.97 -11.38
C THR A 100 -15.34 7.48 -11.04
N GLU A 101 -14.16 7.00 -10.66
CA GLU A 101 -13.88 5.61 -10.28
C GLU A 101 -12.86 5.57 -9.14
N GLU A 102 -12.69 4.40 -8.52
CA GLU A 102 -11.61 4.21 -7.56
C GLU A 102 -10.25 4.12 -8.27
N THR A 103 -9.21 4.64 -7.62
CA THR A 103 -7.83 4.52 -8.09
C THR A 103 -7.21 3.26 -7.52
N GLU A 104 -6.74 2.38 -8.39
CA GLU A 104 -6.12 1.12 -8.00
C GLU A 104 -4.61 1.16 -8.27
N ILE A 105 -3.82 0.82 -7.25
CA ILE A 105 -2.36 0.90 -7.29
C ILE A 105 -1.76 -0.30 -6.59
N ILE A 106 -0.71 -0.88 -7.18
CA ILE A 106 0.19 -1.79 -6.47
C ILE A 106 1.43 -1.01 -6.07
N PHE A 107 1.79 -1.07 -4.79
CA PHE A 107 3.03 -0.54 -4.26
C PHE A 107 3.95 -1.68 -3.82
N VAL A 108 5.22 -1.59 -4.21
CA VAL A 108 6.33 -2.40 -3.70
C VAL A 108 7.22 -1.47 -2.90
N LEU A 109 7.29 -1.70 -1.59
CA LEU A 109 7.97 -0.82 -0.64
C LEU A 109 9.11 -1.55 0.06
N GLU A 110 10.14 -0.80 0.41
CA GLU A 110 11.20 -1.21 1.32
C GLU A 110 11.17 -0.36 2.60
N GLY A 111 11.36 -1.00 3.75
CA GLY A 111 11.36 -0.32 5.04
C GLY A 111 9.96 0.14 5.46
N ALA A 112 9.87 1.39 5.92
CA ALA A 112 8.66 2.00 6.47
C ALA A 112 8.33 3.32 5.75
N TYR A 113 7.12 3.81 5.94
CA TYR A 113 6.82 5.24 5.83
C TYR A 113 6.49 5.83 7.20
N ILE A 114 6.90 7.09 7.39
CA ILE A 114 6.70 7.86 8.61
C ILE A 114 5.77 9.01 8.27
N GLU A 115 4.62 9.06 8.94
CA GLU A 115 3.61 10.12 8.78
C GLU A 115 3.91 11.29 9.71
N TYR A 116 3.67 12.50 9.21
CA TYR A 116 3.90 13.75 9.92
C TYR A 116 2.60 14.57 10.01
N GLY A 117 2.35 15.09 11.20
CA GLY A 117 1.32 16.10 11.45
C GLY A 117 1.72 17.48 10.93
N GLU A 118 0.78 18.43 10.95
CA GLU A 118 1.01 19.80 10.49
C GLU A 118 2.07 20.55 11.31
N ASP A 119 2.25 20.19 12.58
CA ASP A 119 3.28 20.71 13.49
C ASP A 119 4.66 20.05 13.30
N GLY A 120 4.77 19.09 12.38
CA GLY A 120 5.98 18.31 12.12
C GLY A 120 6.20 17.16 13.11
N ALA A 121 5.27 16.88 14.02
CA ALA A 121 5.35 15.72 14.89
C ALA A 121 5.11 14.42 14.09
N ILE A 122 5.78 13.33 14.49
CA ILE A 122 5.52 12.01 13.94
C ILE A 122 4.17 11.52 14.47
N THR A 123 3.23 11.24 13.57
CA THR A 123 1.89 10.74 13.90
C THR A 123 1.72 9.25 13.65
N GLY A 124 2.59 8.66 12.82
CA GLY A 124 2.51 7.26 12.45
C GLY A 124 3.82 6.73 11.89
N VAL A 125 4.07 5.43 12.10
CA VAL A 125 5.14 4.69 11.46
C VAL A 125 4.55 3.38 10.95
N VAL A 126 4.63 3.15 9.65
CA VAL A 126 4.03 1.98 9.01
C VAL A 126 5.07 1.24 8.19
N ASN A 127 5.31 -0.02 8.55
CA ASN A 127 6.10 -0.99 7.82
C ASN A 127 5.24 -2.22 7.44
N GLY A 128 5.84 -3.18 6.73
CA GLY A 128 5.14 -4.41 6.32
C GLY A 128 4.45 -5.17 7.46
N GLU A 129 5.10 -5.31 8.63
CA GLU A 129 4.50 -6.01 9.78
C GLU A 129 3.28 -5.29 10.35
N THR A 130 3.36 -3.96 10.50
CA THR A 130 2.23 -3.15 10.98
C THR A 130 1.10 -3.13 9.95
N ALA A 131 1.41 -3.09 8.65
CA ALA A 131 0.44 -3.18 7.57
C ALA A 131 -0.29 -4.53 7.58
N LEU A 132 0.44 -5.64 7.74
CA LEU A 132 -0.14 -6.98 7.85
C LEU A 132 -1.06 -7.09 9.07
N ARG A 133 -0.62 -6.58 10.22
CA ARG A 133 -1.43 -6.55 11.44
C ARG A 133 -2.71 -5.75 11.26
N GLY A 134 -2.62 -4.57 10.63
CA GLY A 134 -3.78 -3.75 10.30
C GLY A 134 -4.74 -4.46 9.36
N TYR A 135 -4.22 -5.12 8.32
CA TYR A 135 -5.02 -5.89 7.38
C TYR A 135 -5.75 -7.08 8.05
N HIS A 136 -5.06 -7.83 8.90
CA HIS A 136 -5.69 -8.89 9.70
C HIS A 136 -6.75 -8.34 10.66
N ALA A 137 -6.50 -7.19 11.31
CA ALA A 137 -7.47 -6.56 12.19
C ALA A 137 -8.74 -6.11 11.44
N LEU A 138 -8.60 -5.60 10.22
CA LEU A 138 -9.74 -5.27 9.36
C LEU A 138 -10.52 -6.52 8.95
N CYS A 139 -9.83 -7.62 8.61
CA CYS A 139 -10.49 -8.90 8.34
C CYS A 139 -11.27 -9.40 9.56
N ASP A 140 -10.65 -9.39 10.75
CA ASP A 140 -11.29 -9.82 12.00
C ASP A 140 -12.55 -8.98 12.31
N ALA A 141 -12.48 -7.66 12.10
CA ALA A 141 -13.60 -6.75 12.33
C ALA A 141 -14.80 -7.03 11.40
N GLU A 142 -14.55 -7.53 10.19
CA GLU A 142 -15.57 -7.93 9.23
C GLU A 142 -15.97 -9.42 9.35
N GLY A 143 -15.38 -10.16 10.29
CA GLY A 143 -15.60 -11.61 10.45
C GLY A 143 -15.04 -12.45 9.30
N ILE A 144 -14.08 -11.90 8.55
CA ILE A 144 -13.42 -12.55 7.42
C ILE A 144 -12.22 -13.35 7.94
N PRO A 145 -12.03 -14.61 7.53
CA PRO A 145 -10.84 -15.37 7.87
C PRO A 145 -9.56 -14.64 7.47
N ARG A 146 -8.57 -14.61 8.37
CA ARG A 146 -7.29 -13.95 8.09
C ARG A 146 -6.62 -14.60 6.87
N PRO A 147 -6.25 -13.81 5.86
CA PRO A 147 -5.60 -14.34 4.67
C PRO A 147 -4.16 -14.78 4.96
N ASP A 148 -3.74 -15.80 4.22
CA ASP A 148 -2.35 -16.24 4.16
C ASP A 148 -1.57 -15.32 3.21
N VAL A 149 -0.73 -14.46 3.79
CA VAL A 149 0.08 -13.47 3.08
C VAL A 149 1.48 -14.04 2.87
N LEU A 150 2.07 -13.78 1.70
CA LEU A 150 3.43 -14.26 1.43
C LEU A 150 4.42 -13.67 2.43
N THR A 151 5.20 -14.52 3.10
CA THR A 151 6.29 -14.11 4.00
C THR A 151 7.64 -14.56 3.50
#